data_AF-B2U8G5-F1
#
_entry.id   AF-B2U8G5-F1
#
_cell.length_a   1.000
_cell.length_b   1.000
_cell.length_c   1.000
_cell.angle_alpha   90.00
_cell.angle_beta   90.00
_cell.angle_gamma   90.00
#
_symmetry.space_group_name_H-M   'P 1'
#
loop_
_entity.id
_entity.type
_entity.pdbx_description
1 polymer ?
#
loop_
_entity_poly.entity_id
_entity_poly.type
_entity_poly.pdbx_seq_one_letter_code
_entity_poly.pdbx_strand_id
1 'polypeptide(L)'
;MGIYDGNSNMPKAAFPLTGNEQLPASTGLANGLKPQDETISPIQLSVFGTPAVALTDGANIAIDASQSKLYTVTLAGNRTLSNPTNLQAGQRWDIIVTQDGTGNRTLAYGAAYKKVGGAVTLSTAAGAIDILHCWTDGTTVYVTIDKAFT
;
A
#
# COMPACT_ATOMS: atom_id res chain seq x y z
N MET A 1 -19.24 -1.94 33.99
CA MET A 1 -19.29 -0.49 33.70
C MET A 1 -19.29 -0.32 32.19
N GLY A 2 -20.44 0.01 31.59
CA GLY A 2 -20.52 0.29 30.16
C GLY A 2 -20.47 1.79 29.95
N ILE A 3 -19.74 2.26 28.93
CA ILE A 3 -19.80 3.66 28.52
C ILE A 3 -21.19 3.84 27.90
N TYR A 4 -22.07 4.54 28.60
CA TYR A 4 -23.40 4.96 28.11
C TYR A 4 -23.16 6.12 27.13
N ASP A 5 -23.65 6.04 25.89
CA ASP A 5 -23.52 7.12 24.89
C ASP A 5 -24.72 8.11 24.89
N GLY A 6 -25.72 7.86 25.73
CA GLY A 6 -26.84 8.77 25.95
C GLY A 6 -27.86 8.85 24.80
N ASN A 7 -27.77 8.01 23.77
CA ASN A 7 -28.75 7.95 22.69
C ASN A 7 -29.50 6.60 22.72
N SER A 8 -30.82 6.63 22.89
CA SER A 8 -31.68 5.44 23.06
C SER A 8 -31.77 4.51 21.84
N ASN A 9 -30.99 4.77 20.78
CA ASN A 9 -31.08 4.09 19.50
C ASN A 9 -29.75 3.58 18.91
N MET A 10 -28.63 3.66 19.65
CA MET A 10 -27.37 3.02 19.21
C MET A 10 -27.04 1.82 20.11
N PRO A 11 -26.75 0.64 19.52
CA PRO A 11 -26.40 -0.53 20.31
C PRO A 11 -25.11 -0.24 21.10
N LYS A 12 -25.17 -0.44 22.42
CA LYS A 12 -24.00 -0.38 23.31
C LYS A 12 -22.82 -1.10 22.65
N ALA A 13 -21.69 -0.40 22.49
CA ALA A 13 -20.47 -1.00 21.95
C ALA A 13 -20.15 -2.30 22.72
N ALA A 14 -20.24 -3.44 22.03
CA ALA A 14 -19.91 -4.74 22.56
C ALA A 14 -18.45 -5.04 22.25
N PHE A 15 -17.69 -5.50 23.25
CA PHE A 15 -16.33 -5.96 23.04
C PHE A 15 -16.32 -7.48 22.79
N PRO A 16 -15.46 -8.00 21.89
CA PRO A 16 -14.51 -7.24 21.06
C PRO A 16 -15.22 -6.49 19.92
N LEU A 17 -14.62 -5.37 19.50
CA LEU A 17 -15.10 -4.58 18.37
C LEU A 17 -14.98 -5.38 17.06
N THR A 18 -15.97 -5.24 16.19
CA THR A 18 -16.13 -5.88 14.88
C THR A 18 -15.42 -5.13 13.75
N GLY A 19 -14.95 -3.91 14.00
CA GLY A 19 -14.20 -3.08 13.04
C GLY A 19 -15.09 -2.15 12.20
N ASN A 20 -16.40 -2.18 12.43
CA ASN A 20 -17.39 -1.33 11.76
C ASN A 20 -18.17 -0.44 12.74
N GLU A 21 -17.77 -0.41 14.02
CA GLU A 21 -18.38 0.43 15.04
C GLU A 21 -18.15 1.92 14.78
N GLN A 22 -19.21 2.71 14.94
CA GLN A 22 -19.08 4.15 15.14
C GLN A 22 -18.78 4.39 16.63
N LEU A 23 -17.58 4.88 16.93
CA LEU A 23 -17.16 5.21 18.29
C LEU A 23 -17.36 6.70 18.53
N PRO A 24 -18.19 7.11 19.50
CA PRO A 24 -18.37 8.53 19.79
C PRO A 24 -17.08 9.13 20.38
N ALA A 25 -16.51 10.14 19.71
CA ALA A 25 -15.42 10.95 20.22
C ALA A 25 -15.96 12.32 20.67
N SER A 26 -15.50 12.82 21.82
CA SER A 26 -15.89 14.16 22.30
C SER A 26 -15.18 15.23 21.48
N THR A 27 -15.93 16.12 20.82
CA THR A 27 -15.39 17.24 20.01
C THR A 27 -15.10 18.50 20.82
N GLY A 28 -15.35 18.49 22.14
CA GLY A 28 -15.09 19.64 23.02
C GLY A 28 -16.02 20.86 22.84
N LEU A 29 -17.14 20.72 22.14
CA LEU A 29 -18.14 21.81 22.00
C LEU A 29 -19.03 21.92 23.25
N ALA A 30 -19.33 23.17 23.65
CA ALA A 30 -20.13 23.47 24.84
C ALA A 30 -21.64 23.17 24.65
N ASN A 31 -22.29 22.73 25.73
CA ASN A 31 -23.75 22.60 25.91
C ASN A 31 -24.50 21.59 25.01
N GLY A 32 -24.37 20.30 25.33
CA GLY A 32 -25.47 19.34 25.12
C GLY A 32 -25.78 18.94 23.68
N LEU A 33 -24.95 19.35 22.70
CA LEU A 33 -24.92 18.70 21.41
C LEU A 33 -24.18 17.37 21.58
N LYS A 34 -24.88 16.27 21.27
CA LYS A 34 -24.34 14.89 21.26
C LYS A 34 -22.91 14.85 20.68
N PRO A 35 -22.01 13.97 21.18
CA PRO A 35 -20.78 13.64 20.46
C PRO A 35 -21.16 13.38 18.99
N GLN A 36 -20.54 14.10 18.06
CA GLN A 36 -20.77 13.85 16.64
C GLN A 36 -20.10 12.52 16.32
N ASP A 37 -20.78 11.66 15.57
CA ASP A 37 -20.15 10.49 14.96
C ASP A 37 -19.06 11.02 14.02
N GLU A 38 -17.82 11.09 14.48
CA GLU A 38 -16.71 11.29 13.55
C GLU A 38 -16.52 9.98 12.81
N THR A 39 -16.91 9.98 11.54
CA THR A 39 -16.55 8.90 10.63
C THR A 39 -15.02 8.86 10.56
N ILE A 40 -14.42 7.88 11.23
CA ILE A 40 -12.99 7.60 11.11
C ILE A 40 -12.74 7.23 9.64
N SER A 41 -12.15 8.16 8.90
CA SER A 41 -11.83 7.94 7.49
C SER A 41 -10.90 6.73 7.35
N PRO A 42 -10.95 5.98 6.23
CA PRO A 42 -9.96 4.95 5.92
C PRO A 42 -8.50 5.43 6.11
N ILE A 43 -8.25 6.73 5.96
CA ILE A 43 -6.94 7.38 6.17
C ILE A 43 -6.56 7.41 7.66
N GLN A 44 -7.51 7.57 8.58
CA GLN A 44 -7.28 7.54 10.03
C GLN A 44 -7.06 6.10 10.54
N LEU A 45 -7.66 5.10 9.90
CA LEU A 45 -7.40 3.68 10.16
C LEU A 45 -6.06 3.19 9.56
N SER A 46 -5.55 3.88 8.54
CA SER A 46 -4.25 3.58 7.90
C SER A 46 -3.05 3.68 8.84
N VAL A 47 -3.21 4.23 10.05
CA VAL A 47 -2.20 4.16 11.13
C VAL A 47 -1.89 2.71 11.56
N PHE A 48 -2.77 1.75 11.28
CA PHE A 48 -2.58 0.33 11.61
C PHE A 48 -2.08 -0.55 10.45
N GLY A 49 -1.80 0.06 9.28
CA GLY A 49 -1.18 -0.61 8.13
C GLY A 49 -2.07 -0.62 6.89
N THR A 50 -1.54 -0.12 5.77
CA THR A 50 -2.21 -0.23 4.47
C THR A 50 -1.98 -1.64 3.89
N PRO A 51 -3.03 -2.38 3.48
CA PRO A 51 -2.87 -3.73 2.95
C PRO A 51 -2.07 -3.75 1.64
N ALA A 52 -1.44 -4.89 1.34
CA ALA A 52 -0.74 -5.08 0.08
C ALA A 52 -1.72 -5.03 -1.11
N VAL A 53 -1.29 -4.41 -2.21
CA VAL A 53 -2.05 -4.38 -3.47
C VAL A 53 -1.41 -5.33 -4.48
N ALA A 54 -2.18 -6.33 -4.93
CA ALA A 54 -1.76 -7.20 -6.02
C ALA A 54 -1.91 -6.47 -7.37
N LEU A 55 -0.80 -6.34 -8.09
CA LEU A 55 -0.77 -5.71 -9.41
C LEU A 55 -1.18 -6.72 -10.47
N THR A 56 -1.78 -6.20 -11.54
CA THR A 56 -2.10 -7.00 -12.74
C THR A 56 -0.82 -7.20 -13.57
N ASP A 57 -0.53 -8.45 -13.94
CA ASP A 57 0.57 -8.80 -14.85
C ASP A 57 0.23 -8.47 -16.31
N GLY A 58 0.23 -7.18 -16.63
CA GLY A 58 0.13 -6.68 -18.00
C GLY A 58 1.50 -6.51 -18.66
N ALA A 59 1.54 -6.36 -19.99
CA ALA A 59 2.76 -5.96 -20.71
C ALA A 59 3.37 -4.67 -20.09
N ASN A 60 2.49 -3.79 -19.61
CA ASN A 60 2.79 -2.64 -18.77
C ASN A 60 2.09 -2.80 -17.42
N ILE A 61 2.85 -2.71 -16.33
CA ILE A 61 2.37 -2.78 -14.96
C ILE A 61 2.31 -1.36 -14.41
N ALA A 62 1.12 -0.92 -13.99
CA ALA A 62 0.91 0.41 -13.42
C ALA A 62 1.01 0.40 -11.89
N ILE A 63 1.54 1.48 -11.31
CA ILE A 63 1.59 1.72 -9.87
C ILE A 63 0.88 3.06 -9.59
N ASP A 64 0.01 3.07 -8.58
CA ASP A 64 -0.53 4.29 -8.01
C ASP A 64 0.04 4.47 -6.61
N ALA A 65 1.00 5.39 -6.44
CA ALA A 65 1.75 5.55 -5.18
C ALA A 65 0.88 5.93 -3.96
N SER A 66 -0.38 6.34 -4.18
CA SER A 66 -1.34 6.67 -3.13
C SER A 66 -2.06 5.45 -2.56
N GLN A 67 -2.16 4.33 -3.28
CA GLN A 67 -3.03 3.20 -2.91
C GLN A 67 -2.46 2.32 -1.80
N SER A 68 -1.16 2.03 -1.85
CA SER A 68 -0.48 1.21 -0.84
C SER A 68 0.99 1.57 -0.69
N LYS A 69 1.61 0.98 0.33
CA LYS A 69 3.05 1.01 0.59
C LYS A 69 3.70 -0.35 0.27
N LEU A 70 2.90 -1.35 -0.09
CA LEU A 70 3.36 -2.68 -0.49
C LEU A 70 2.56 -3.15 -1.70
N TYR A 71 3.27 -3.54 -2.75
CA TYR A 71 2.70 -4.13 -3.96
C TYR A 71 3.25 -5.53 -4.19
N THR A 72 2.48 -6.38 -4.85
CA THR A 72 2.93 -7.71 -5.25
C THR A 72 2.62 -7.95 -6.72
N VAL A 73 3.51 -8.66 -7.43
CA VAL A 73 3.25 -9.11 -8.81
C VAL A 73 4.01 -10.40 -9.10
N THR A 74 3.35 -11.35 -9.76
CA THR A 74 4.02 -12.51 -10.36
C THR A 74 4.12 -12.27 -11.87
N LEU A 75 5.32 -12.32 -12.42
CA LEU A 75 5.55 -12.07 -13.84
C LEU A 75 5.37 -13.35 -14.64
N ALA A 76 4.45 -13.37 -15.62
CA ALA A 76 4.30 -14.46 -16.59
C ALA A 76 5.04 -14.20 -17.92
N GLY A 77 5.75 -13.06 -18.03
CA GLY A 77 6.46 -12.65 -19.22
C GLY A 77 7.41 -11.49 -18.95
N ASN A 78 8.08 -10.99 -20.00
CA ASN A 78 8.90 -9.78 -19.89
C ASN A 78 7.99 -8.56 -19.86
N ARG A 79 8.05 -7.78 -18.77
CA ARG A 79 7.12 -6.67 -18.51
C ARG A 79 7.84 -5.34 -18.42
N THR A 80 7.07 -4.27 -18.48
CA THR A 80 7.53 -2.92 -18.16
C THR A 80 6.79 -2.39 -16.94
N LEU A 81 7.51 -1.98 -15.91
CA LEU A 81 6.96 -1.19 -14.81
C LEU A 81 6.81 0.26 -15.28
N SER A 82 5.56 0.68 -15.51
CA SER A 82 5.22 2.03 -15.96
C SER A 82 5.58 3.08 -14.92
N ASN A 83 5.74 4.34 -15.34
CA ASN A 83 5.90 5.45 -14.40
C ASN A 83 4.70 5.48 -13.43
N PRO A 84 4.94 5.58 -12.11
CA PRO A 84 3.85 5.66 -11.14
C PRO A 84 3.01 6.92 -11.31
N THR A 85 1.76 6.85 -10.89
CA THR A 85 0.86 8.00 -10.73
C THR A 85 0.77 8.45 -9.28
N ASN A 86 0.24 9.66 -9.05
CA ASN A 86 -0.04 10.23 -7.72
C ASN A 86 1.19 10.29 -6.79
N LEU A 87 2.37 10.53 -7.37
CA LEU A 87 3.60 10.73 -6.62
C LEU A 87 3.50 11.97 -5.73
N GLN A 88 3.88 11.81 -4.46
CA GLN A 88 4.09 12.91 -3.53
C GLN A 88 5.46 12.79 -2.89
N ALA A 89 6.15 13.93 -2.72
CA ALA A 89 7.47 13.97 -2.12
C ALA A 89 7.48 13.28 -0.74
N GLY A 90 8.46 12.41 -0.52
CA GLY A 90 8.62 11.67 0.73
C GLY A 90 7.87 10.33 0.78
N GLN A 91 7.04 10.00 -0.22
CA GLN A 91 6.44 8.67 -0.31
C GLN A 91 7.49 7.58 -0.56
N ARG A 92 7.20 6.40 -0.04
CA ARG A 92 8.00 5.18 -0.17
C ARG A 92 7.08 3.99 -0.33
N TRP A 93 7.49 3.00 -1.10
CA TRP A 93 6.78 1.74 -1.22
C TRP A 93 7.73 0.63 -1.67
N ASP A 94 7.32 -0.60 -1.38
CA ASP A 94 8.01 -1.80 -1.83
C ASP A 94 7.18 -2.58 -2.85
N ILE A 95 7.85 -3.29 -3.74
CA ILE A 95 7.22 -4.20 -4.70
C ILE A 95 7.87 -5.57 -4.57
N ILE A 96 7.09 -6.55 -4.13
CA ILE A 96 7.48 -7.96 -4.15
C ILE A 96 7.22 -8.49 -5.56
N VAL A 97 8.28 -8.87 -6.26
CA VAL A 97 8.21 -9.41 -7.61
C VAL A 97 8.57 -10.89 -7.55
N THR A 98 7.70 -11.74 -8.10
CA THR A 98 7.90 -13.19 -8.14
C THR A 98 8.02 -13.66 -9.58
N GLN A 99 9.03 -14.48 -9.87
CA GLN A 99 9.13 -15.20 -11.14
C GLN A 99 8.02 -16.26 -11.23
N ASP A 100 7.47 -16.47 -12.44
CA ASP A 100 6.59 -17.63 -12.66
C ASP A 100 7.36 -18.97 -12.50
N GLY A 101 6.65 -20.07 -12.71
CA GLY A 101 7.23 -21.42 -12.65
C GLY A 101 8.27 -21.72 -13.74
N THR A 102 8.52 -20.82 -14.69
CA THR A 102 9.56 -20.96 -15.72
C THR A 102 10.82 -20.18 -15.35
N GLY A 103 10.66 -18.96 -14.83
CA GLY A 103 11.76 -18.04 -14.57
C GLY A 103 12.21 -17.25 -15.81
N ASN A 104 13.34 -16.56 -15.68
CA ASN A 104 13.96 -15.71 -16.70
C ASN A 104 13.07 -14.57 -17.22
N ARG A 105 12.11 -14.09 -16.42
CA ARG A 105 11.32 -12.90 -16.73
C ARG A 105 12.10 -11.65 -16.38
N THR A 106 12.04 -10.66 -17.28
CA THR A 106 12.68 -9.36 -17.08
C THR A 106 11.65 -8.28 -16.78
N LEU A 107 12.09 -7.25 -16.07
CA LEU A 107 11.31 -6.05 -15.80
C LEU A 107 12.08 -4.84 -16.36
N ALA A 108 11.51 -4.22 -17.39
CA ALA A 108 11.90 -2.89 -17.84
C ALA A 108 11.25 -1.83 -16.95
N TYR A 109 11.76 -0.60 -16.99
CA TYR A 109 11.32 0.48 -16.10
C TYR A 109 11.03 1.74 -16.90
N GLY A 110 9.97 2.46 -16.52
CA GLY A 110 9.67 3.79 -17.03
C GLY A 110 10.77 4.82 -16.70
N ALA A 111 10.77 5.94 -17.42
CA ALA A 111 11.82 6.95 -17.36
C ALA A 111 11.94 7.67 -16.00
N ALA A 112 10.89 7.65 -15.17
CA ALA A 112 10.92 8.25 -13.83
C ALA A 112 11.80 7.46 -12.85
N TYR A 113 12.03 6.16 -13.11
CA TYR A 113 12.87 5.32 -12.26
C TYR A 113 14.36 5.58 -12.49
N LYS A 114 15.03 6.08 -11.45
CA LYS A 114 16.47 6.26 -11.37
C LYS A 114 17.10 5.17 -10.52
N LYS A 115 18.21 4.65 -11.01
CA LYS A 115 18.90 3.47 -10.49
C LYS A 115 20.31 3.87 -10.14
N VAL A 116 20.82 3.40 -9.00
CA VAL A 116 22.22 3.59 -8.61
C VAL A 116 23.04 2.36 -9.00
N GLY A 117 24.27 2.55 -9.48
CA GLY A 117 25.21 1.44 -9.72
C GLY A 117 24.94 0.54 -10.92
N GLY A 118 23.92 0.83 -11.75
CA GLY A 118 23.65 0.09 -12.98
C GLY A 118 22.19 -0.35 -13.13
N ALA A 119 21.98 -1.48 -13.81
CA ALA A 119 20.64 -2.00 -14.05
C ALA A 119 20.09 -2.72 -12.82
N VAL A 120 18.90 -2.30 -12.36
CA VAL A 120 18.06 -3.10 -11.47
C VAL A 120 17.49 -4.26 -12.29
N THR A 121 17.96 -5.47 -12.01
CA THR A 121 17.59 -6.70 -12.74
C THR A 121 17.00 -7.70 -11.75
N LEU A 122 16.07 -8.54 -12.20
CA LEU A 122 15.45 -9.57 -11.37
C LEU A 122 16.32 -10.84 -11.29
N SER A 123 16.06 -11.67 -10.30
CA SER A 123 16.54 -13.04 -10.24
C SER A 123 15.83 -13.88 -11.29
N THR A 124 16.50 -14.93 -11.78
CA THR A 124 16.04 -15.68 -12.95
C THR A 124 15.48 -17.06 -12.64
N ALA A 125 15.69 -17.59 -11.43
CA ALA A 125 15.17 -18.90 -11.08
C ALA A 125 13.63 -18.88 -11.03
N ALA A 126 13.01 -20.00 -11.42
CA ALA A 126 11.58 -20.18 -11.30
C ALA A 126 11.14 -19.99 -9.84
N GLY A 127 10.06 -19.22 -9.62
CA GLY A 127 9.57 -18.91 -8.28
C GLY A 127 10.46 -17.98 -7.45
N ALA A 128 11.59 -17.50 -7.97
CA ALA A 128 12.45 -16.56 -7.25
C ALA A 128 11.69 -15.28 -6.90
N ILE A 129 11.92 -14.79 -5.69
CA ILE A 129 11.33 -13.55 -5.19
C ILE A 129 12.42 -12.50 -5.08
N ASP A 130 12.11 -11.29 -5.55
CA ASP A 130 12.90 -10.09 -5.34
C ASP A 130 12.04 -8.98 -4.74
N ILE A 131 12.64 -8.05 -4.00
CA ILE A 131 11.94 -6.90 -3.41
C ILE A 131 12.58 -5.62 -3.93
N LEU A 132 11.77 -4.81 -4.61
CA LEU A 132 12.19 -3.49 -5.09
C LEU A 132 11.79 -2.45 -4.05
N HIS A 133 12.74 -1.61 -3.66
CA HIS A 133 12.51 -0.49 -2.74
C HIS A 133 12.45 0.81 -3.51
N CYS A 134 11.35 1.54 -3.40
CA CYS A 134 11.10 2.76 -4.16
C CYS A 134 10.89 3.96 -3.24
N TRP A 135 11.60 5.05 -3.52
CA TRP A 135 11.48 6.33 -2.81
C TRP A 135 11.29 7.44 -3.84
N THR A 136 10.49 8.46 -3.51
CA THR A 136 10.24 9.56 -4.46
C THR A 136 10.40 10.95 -3.84
N ASP A 137 10.90 11.88 -4.65
CA ASP A 137 10.89 13.32 -4.39
C ASP A 137 9.63 14.01 -4.97
N GLY A 138 8.64 13.24 -5.42
CA GLY A 138 7.40 13.72 -6.05
C GLY A 138 7.45 13.78 -7.57
N THR A 139 8.62 13.58 -8.18
CA THR A 139 8.76 13.50 -9.65
C THR A 139 9.59 12.29 -10.07
N THR A 140 10.72 12.09 -9.41
CA THR A 140 11.67 11.00 -9.64
C THR A 140 11.40 9.86 -8.68
N VAL A 141 11.61 8.62 -9.13
CA VAL A 141 11.57 7.43 -8.27
C VAL A 141 12.98 6.84 -8.21
N TYR A 142 13.59 6.84 -7.03
CA TYR A 142 14.85 6.17 -6.76
C TYR A 142 14.54 4.72 -6.40
N VAL A 143 15.12 3.77 -7.14
CA VAL A 143 14.85 2.33 -6.96
C VAL A 143 16.12 1.53 -6.70
N THR A 144 16.07 0.66 -5.69
CA THR A 144 17.05 -0.39 -5.37
C THR A 144 16.35 -1.75 -5.27
N ILE A 145 17.12 -2.84 -5.16
CA ILE A 145 16.57 -4.20 -5.12
C ILE A 145 17.35 -5.13 -4.18
N ASP A 146 16.60 -5.92 -3.42
CA ASP A 146 17.09 -7.12 -2.73
C ASP A 146 16.63 -8.35 -3.50
N LYS A 147 17.51 -9.35 -3.68
CA LYS A 147 17.34 -10.39 -4.69
C LYS A 147 17.43 -11.81 -4.14
N ALA A 148 16.81 -12.72 -4.90
CA ALA A 148 17.02 -14.16 -4.83
C ALA A 148 16.59 -14.78 -3.50
N PHE A 149 15.46 -14.31 -2.97
CA PHE A 149 14.80 -14.99 -1.86
C PHE A 149 14.22 -16.33 -2.33
N THR A 150 14.37 -17.36 -1.50
CA THR A 150 13.91 -18.75 -1.72
C THR A 150 12.66 -19.06 -0.95
#